data_AF-A0A7K4AMP6-F1
#
_entry.id   AF-A0A7K4AMP6-F1
#
_cell.length_a   1.000
_cell.length_b   1.000
_cell.length_c   1.000
_cell.angle_alpha   90.00
_cell.angle_beta   90.00
_cell.angle_gamma   90.00
#
_symmetry.space_group_name_H-M   'P 1'
#
loop_
_entity.id
_entity.type
_entity.pdbx_description
1 polymer ?
#
loop_
_entity_poly.entity_id
_entity_poly.type
_entity_poly.pdbx_seq_one_letter_code
_entity_poly.pdbx_strand_id
1 'polypeptide(L)'
;MEFAVLGSDKFTLGFRLAGVSRVYAVQPDEYEAQLLELLEDSTVGILAINSSELSKVSSNARKKALENISPVVIQVGGEEGDLREKVKSAIGVDLYKTERD
;
A
#
# COMPACT_ATOMS: atom_id res chain seq x y z
N MET A 1 -3.75 -11.60 -10.90
CA MET A 1 -3.24 -10.44 -10.14
C MET A 1 -4.40 -9.51 -9.88
N GLU A 2 -4.77 -9.38 -8.62
CA GLU A 2 -5.91 -8.61 -8.13
C GLU A 2 -5.45 -7.35 -7.40
N PHE A 3 -6.35 -6.37 -7.31
CA PHE A 3 -6.15 -5.16 -6.50
C PHE A 3 -6.84 -5.36 -5.14
N ALA A 4 -6.07 -5.25 -4.06
CA ALA A 4 -6.55 -5.37 -2.70
C ALA A 4 -6.37 -4.08 -1.90
N VAL A 5 -7.24 -3.86 -0.92
CA VAL A 5 -7.17 -2.70 -0.01
C VAL A 5 -7.20 -3.19 1.43
N LEU A 6 -6.25 -2.73 2.25
CA LEU A 6 -6.19 -3.01 3.67
C LEU A 6 -6.25 -1.71 4.48
N GLY A 7 -7.11 -1.65 5.49
CA GLY A 7 -7.18 -0.51 6.40
C GLY A 7 -8.36 -0.56 7.36
N SER A 8 -8.66 0.58 7.97
CA SER A 8 -9.84 0.72 8.83
C SER A 8 -11.14 0.71 8.02
N ASP A 9 -12.27 0.49 8.68
CA ASP A 9 -13.62 0.56 8.07
C ASP A 9 -13.84 1.88 7.33
N LYS A 10 -13.44 3.00 7.95
CA LYS A 10 -13.61 4.34 7.35
C LYS A 10 -12.77 4.52 6.09
N PHE A 11 -11.54 4.01 6.10
CA PHE A 11 -10.63 4.10 4.96
C PHE A 11 -11.12 3.24 3.78
N THR A 12 -11.57 2.02 4.09
CA THR A 12 -11.97 1.03 3.10
C THR A 12 -13.35 1.27 2.49
N LEU A 13 -14.21 2.04 3.16
CA LEU A 13 -15.57 2.32 2.72
C LEU A 13 -15.66 2.84 1.28
N GLY A 14 -14.81 3.82 0.91
CA GLY A 14 -14.82 4.40 -0.44
C GLY A 14 -14.49 3.38 -1.52
N PHE A 15 -13.54 2.48 -1.25
CA PHE A 15 -13.14 1.41 -2.18
C PHE A 15 -14.25 0.38 -2.36
N ARG A 16 -14.94 0.03 -1.26
CA ARG A 16 -16.09 -0.88 -1.31
C ARG A 16 -17.24 -0.28 -2.15
N LEU A 17 -17.52 1.01 -1.97
CA LEU A 17 -18.53 1.74 -2.76
C LEU A 17 -18.13 1.87 -4.24
N ALA A 18 -16.83 1.96 -4.52
CA ALA A 18 -16.28 1.99 -5.88
C ALA A 18 -16.25 0.60 -6.55
N GLY A 19 -16.71 -0.46 -5.87
CA GLY A 19 -16.80 -1.81 -6.44
C GLY A 19 -15.52 -2.64 -6.35
N VAL A 20 -14.56 -2.25 -5.51
CA VAL A 20 -13.39 -3.09 -5.25
C VAL A 20 -13.81 -4.34 -4.47
N SER A 21 -13.43 -5.51 -4.98
CA SER A 21 -13.84 -6.81 -4.42
C SER A 21 -13.00 -7.23 -3.21
N ARG A 22 -11.68 -7.05 -3.25
CA ARG A 22 -10.74 -7.46 -2.20
C ARG A 22 -10.50 -6.32 -1.21
N VAL A 23 -11.42 -6.15 -0.27
CA VAL A 23 -11.37 -5.10 0.74
C VAL A 23 -11.32 -5.71 2.14
N TYR A 24 -10.21 -5.49 2.83
CA TYR A 24 -9.93 -6.01 4.17
C TYR A 24 -10.00 -4.86 5.17
N ALA A 25 -11.11 -4.79 5.89
CA ALA A 25 -11.30 -3.86 6.99
C ALA A 25 -10.95 -4.57 8.29
N VAL A 26 -9.93 -4.07 9.00
CA VAL A 26 -9.37 -4.73 10.18
C VAL A 26 -9.18 -3.75 11.32
N GLN A 27 -9.19 -4.26 12.55
CA GLN A 27 -8.85 -3.48 13.73
C GLN A 27 -7.32 -3.25 13.83
N PRO A 28 -6.85 -2.21 14.53
CA PRO A 28 -5.42 -1.88 14.60
C PRO A 28 -4.52 -3.03 15.11
N ASP A 29 -5.04 -3.86 16.02
CA ASP A 29 -4.37 -5.02 16.60
C ASP A 29 -4.23 -6.20 15.63
N GLU A 30 -5.11 -6.29 14.63
CA GLU A 30 -5.11 -7.35 13.60
C GLU A 30 -4.37 -6.91 12.33
N TYR A 31 -4.11 -5.61 12.18
CA TYR A 31 -3.60 -5.02 10.94
C TYR A 31 -2.28 -5.62 10.47
N GLU A 32 -1.32 -5.82 11.39
CA GLU A 32 -0.01 -6.37 11.02
C GLU A 32 -0.11 -7.83 10.55
N ALA A 33 -0.94 -8.63 11.21
CA ALA A 33 -1.14 -10.03 10.83
C ALA A 33 -1.77 -10.12 9.43
N GLN A 34 -2.81 -9.33 9.17
CA GLN A 34 -3.47 -9.30 7.86
C GLN A 34 -2.55 -8.76 6.76
N LEU A 35 -1.73 -7.75 7.06
CA LEU A 35 -0.73 -7.22 6.13
C LEU A 35 0.25 -8.32 5.71
N LEU A 36 0.80 -9.07 6.67
CA LEU A 36 1.75 -10.14 6.37
C LEU A 36 1.12 -11.26 5.53
N GLU A 37 -0.12 -11.63 5.82
CA GLU A 37 -0.87 -12.61 5.02
C GLU A 37 -1.05 -12.14 3.57
N LEU A 38 -1.44 -10.88 3.37
CA LEU A 38 -1.63 -10.30 2.03
C LEU A 38 -0.32 -10.13 1.25
N LEU A 39 0.81 -9.98 1.94
CA LEU A 39 2.13 -9.95 1.30
C LEU A 39 2.57 -11.31 0.79
N GLU A 40 2.04 -12.40 1.34
CA GLU A 40 2.32 -13.78 0.92
C GLU A 40 1.31 -14.30 -0.12
N ASP A 41 0.18 -13.60 -0.30
CA ASP A 41 -0.84 -13.94 -1.29
C ASP A 41 -0.39 -13.57 -2.72
N SER A 42 0.08 -14.60 -3.46
CA SER A 42 0.47 -14.49 -4.87
C SER A 42 -0.65 -14.03 -5.82
N THR A 43 -1.92 -14.06 -5.40
CA THR A 43 -3.04 -13.57 -6.22
C THR A 43 -3.13 -12.05 -6.20
N VAL A 44 -2.66 -11.40 -5.14
CA VAL A 44 -2.63 -9.94 -5.00
C VAL A 44 -1.44 -9.38 -5.77
N GLY A 45 -1.71 -8.50 -6.74
CA GLY A 45 -0.66 -7.81 -7.49
C GLY A 45 -0.38 -6.40 -6.94
N ILE A 46 -1.41 -5.73 -6.43
CA ILE A 46 -1.33 -4.38 -5.90
C ILE A 46 -2.10 -4.34 -4.57
N LEU A 47 -1.44 -3.84 -3.53
CA LEU A 47 -2.02 -3.68 -2.19
C LEU A 47 -2.02 -2.20 -1.80
N ALA A 48 -3.21 -1.60 -1.73
CA ALA A 48 -3.39 -0.24 -1.24
C ALA A 48 -3.59 -0.23 0.28
N ILE A 49 -2.80 0.57 0.98
CA ILE A 49 -2.84 0.69 2.44
C ILE A 49 -2.82 2.14 2.87
N ASN A 50 -3.31 2.44 4.07
CA ASN A 50 -3.18 3.77 4.64
C ASN A 50 -1.75 3.98 5.18
N SER A 51 -1.09 5.06 4.77
CA SER A 51 0.28 5.41 5.21
C SER A 51 0.40 5.52 6.73
N SER A 52 -0.64 6.03 7.39
CA SER A 52 -0.68 6.20 8.85
C SER A 52 -0.81 4.89 9.62
N GLU A 53 -1.30 3.82 8.99
CA GLU A 53 -1.34 2.49 9.60
C GLU A 53 -0.03 1.75 9.38
N LEU A 54 0.63 1.93 8.22
CA LEU A 54 1.96 1.34 7.97
C LEU A 54 3.04 1.90 8.91
N SER A 55 2.90 3.12 9.41
CA SER A 55 3.85 3.67 10.38
C SER A 55 3.72 3.04 11.77
N LYS A 56 2.60 2.35 12.08
CA LYS A 56 2.32 1.74 13.38
C LYS A 56 2.73 0.26 13.47
N VAL A 57 2.93 -0.41 12.34
CA VAL A 57 3.39 -1.81 12.34
C VAL A 57 4.86 -1.93 12.74
N SER A 58 5.29 -3.14 13.10
CA SER A 58 6.70 -3.42 13.39
C SER A 58 7.63 -3.03 12.24
N SER A 59 8.87 -2.63 12.57
CA SER A 59 9.86 -2.27 11.56
C SER A 59 10.14 -3.41 10.56
N ASN A 60 10.00 -4.65 11.01
CA ASN A 60 10.16 -5.83 10.16
C ASN A 60 9.00 -5.98 9.16
N ALA A 61 7.76 -5.86 9.61
CA ALA A 61 6.59 -5.90 8.73
C ALA A 61 6.60 -4.75 7.72
N ARG A 62 6.96 -3.53 8.18
CA ARG A 62 7.12 -2.37 7.29
C ARG A 62 8.20 -2.61 6.23
N LYS A 63 9.36 -3.13 6.61
CA LYS A 63 10.44 -3.45 5.67
C LYS A 63 9.98 -4.47 4.63
N LYS A 64 9.35 -5.57 5.07
CA LYS A 64 8.74 -6.55 4.17
C LYS A 64 7.77 -5.89 3.18
N ALA A 65 6.84 -5.07 3.66
CA ALA A 65 5.87 -4.40 2.80
C ALA A 65 6.52 -3.47 1.76
N LEU A 66 7.63 -2.80 2.10
CA LEU A 66 8.31 -1.85 1.21
C LEU A 66 9.28 -2.52 0.22
N GLU A 67 9.89 -3.64 0.59
CA GLU A 67 10.86 -4.36 -0.24
C GLU A 67 10.21 -5.46 -1.09
N ASN A 68 8.95 -5.81 -0.84
CA ASN A 68 8.26 -6.85 -1.60
C ASN A 68 7.95 -6.36 -3.02
N ILE A 69 8.27 -7.21 -4.00
CA ILE A 69 8.05 -6.95 -5.43
C ILE A 69 6.63 -7.36 -5.85
N SER A 70 6.04 -8.34 -5.16
CA SER A 70 4.68 -8.82 -5.43
C SER A 70 4.03 -9.27 -4.12
N PRO A 71 3.01 -8.56 -3.61
CA PRO A 71 2.32 -7.41 -4.22
C PRO A 71 3.09 -6.08 -4.11
N VAL A 72 2.82 -5.17 -5.04
CA VAL A 72 3.28 -3.77 -4.95
C VAL A 72 2.44 -3.02 -3.94
N VAL A 73 3.08 -2.50 -2.88
CA VAL A 73 2.40 -1.79 -1.80
C VAL A 73 2.33 -0.28 -2.05
N ILE A 74 1.10 0.22 -2.21
CA ILE A 74 0.79 1.64 -2.41
C ILE A 74 0.28 2.24 -1.11
N GLN A 75 0.98 3.25 -0.61
CA GLN A 75 0.57 4.00 0.56
C GLN A 75 -0.36 5.15 0.13
N VAL A 76 -1.55 5.23 0.71
CA VAL A 76 -2.57 6.24 0.44
C VAL A 76 -2.73 7.12 1.67
N GLY A 77 -2.81 8.44 1.46
CA GLY A 77 -3.03 9.41 2.54
C GLY A 77 -1.76 9.83 3.28
N GLY A 78 -0.56 9.59 2.74
CA GLY A 78 0.68 10.25 3.16
C GLY A 78 0.84 11.62 2.49
N GLU A 79 1.72 12.47 3.03
CA GLU A 79 2.12 13.71 2.34
C GLU A 79 2.73 13.39 0.96
N GLU A 80 2.56 14.30 -0.01
CA GLU A 80 2.82 14.12 -1.46
C GLU A 80 4.19 13.53 -1.86
N GLY A 81 5.18 13.50 -0.96
CA GLY A 81 6.55 13.06 -1.27
C GLY A 81 6.72 11.56 -1.56
N ASP A 82 5.89 10.68 -0.99
CA ASP A 82 6.13 9.21 -1.04
C ASP A 82 5.83 8.58 -2.42
N LEU A 83 4.89 9.15 -3.18
CA LEU A 83 4.51 8.60 -4.48
C LEU A 83 5.60 8.82 -5.54
N ARG A 84 6.23 10.01 -5.57
CA ARG A 84 7.30 10.33 -6.52
C ARG A 84 8.54 9.46 -6.31
N GLU A 85 8.97 9.28 -5.06
CA GLU A 85 10.11 8.42 -4.74
C GLU A 85 9.83 6.95 -5.05
N LYS A 86 8.60 6.47 -4.85
CA LYS A 86 8.20 5.11 -5.27
C LYS A 86 8.19 4.94 -6.80
N VAL A 87 7.67 5.91 -7.55
CA VAL A 87 7.71 5.89 -9.03
C VAL A 87 9.16 5.85 -9.51
N LYS A 88 10.02 6.70 -8.93
CA LYS A 88 11.45 6.72 -9.23
C LYS A 88 12.16 5.42 -8.88
N SER A 89 11.82 4.78 -7.76
CA SER A 89 12.38 3.48 -7.37
C SER A 89 11.92 2.33 -8.25
N ALA A 90 10.66 2.32 -8.71
CA ALA A 90 10.10 1.25 -9.51
C ALA A 90 10.52 1.31 -10.99
N ILE A 91 10.65 2.53 -11.53
CA ILE A 91 10.93 2.77 -12.96
C ILE A 91 12.40 3.15 -13.17
N GLY A 92 13.12 3.56 -12.12
CA GLY A 92 14.51 4.01 -12.19
C GLY A 92 14.69 5.43 -12.75
N VAL A 93 13.59 6.13 -13.06
CA VAL A 93 13.58 7.47 -13.64
C VAL A 93 12.49 8.34 -13.00
N ASP A 94 12.80 9.62 -12.84
CA ASP A 94 11.86 10.62 -12.31
C ASP A 94 11.08 11.27 -13.46
N LEU A 95 9.83 10.83 -13.64
CA LEU A 95 8.95 11.26 -14.73
C LEU A 95 8.45 12.71 -14.58
N TYR A 96 8.63 13.33 -13.41
CA TYR A 96 8.15 14.69 -13.12
C TYR A 96 9.22 15.77 -13.31
N LYS A 97 10.43 15.40 -13.77
CA LYS A 97 11.45 16.38 -14.14
C LYS A 97 11.03 17.09 -15.43
N THR A 98 10.33 18.22 -15.29
CA THR A 98 10.05 19.12 -16.41
C THR A 98 11.32 19.93 -16.67
N GLU A 99 11.74 20.07 -17.93
CA GLU A 99 12.99 20.72 -18.38
C GLU A 99 13.06 22.23 -18.08
N ARG A 100 13.07 22.62 -16.80
CA ARG A 100 13.44 23.96 -16.34
C ARG A 100 14.20 23.85 -15.01
N ASP A 101 15.38 23.23 -15.08
CA ASP A 101 16.54 23.48 -14.23
C ASP A 101 17.80 23.12 -15.02
#